data_AF-A0A928L1Y9-F1
#
_entry.id   AF-A0A928L1Y9-F1
#
_cell.length_a   1.000
_cell.length_b   1.000
_cell.length_c   1.000
_cell.angle_alpha   90.00
_cell.angle_beta   90.00
_cell.angle_gamma   90.00
#
_symmetry.space_group_name_H-M   'P 1'
#
loop_
_entity.id
_entity.type
_entity.pdbx_description
1 polymer ?
#
loop_
_entity_poly.entity_id
_entity_poly.type
_entity_poly.pdbx_seq_one_letter_code
_entity_poly.pdbx_strand_id
1 'polypeptide(L)'
;MKKRIFAMLLSYIMFITTFSCAVMAENVSDENTGMITETELLYKMGITSERIHTKTSVSRGEFAEWISAIAGLEYEGDGASFEFEDVASDNAYINAITAVCDMGIMKGISENEFGLQMDITVTDATVALIRLLGYEVAALRDGGYPEGYLKRAGMLGLNKNIGKANGNARLEILMMCYNTLTIPYLDIYGEVVDGSSFLEDVHHIYEASGIVTANRFTSINSAESGIPRNMIKINEDCFFTEEISAADFIGENVKFFYRENGKTNDKELVAIVSQPNKNKKLVIKADDIESAEKNTLTYDPENGSVKSVRLQPGFVYIENNRTVDDRTSADLLLDDGELELIDNNSDGIYEIVKAKRIETMVFEGIDDTEDIIYCREGNIYTDPFDESYFSKAIIVSEADDSQKKVTFDEIAIGSVLTVYRSRDGKYLEIYAYSSELYGKLEAIGEEDITVDGKIYELPLKTPINKLNLGAE
;
A
#
# COMPACT_ATOMS: atom_id res chain seq x y z
N MET A 1 36.81 26.35 41.95
CA MET A 1 36.10 25.07 41.74
C MET A 1 34.60 25.34 41.82
N LYS A 2 33.96 25.54 40.67
CA LYS A 2 32.52 25.80 40.56
C LYS A 2 31.89 24.67 39.74
N LYS A 3 30.75 24.18 40.24
CA LYS A 3 30.00 23.01 39.77
C LYS A 3 29.65 23.17 38.29
N ARG A 4 30.00 22.16 37.48
CA ARG A 4 29.52 21.99 36.11
C ARG A 4 28.09 21.48 36.19
N ILE A 5 27.12 22.27 35.72
CA ILE A 5 25.75 21.84 35.49
C ILE A 5 25.71 21.37 34.05
N PHE A 6 25.42 20.09 33.88
CA PHE A 6 25.26 19.39 32.61
C PHE A 6 23.95 19.86 31.98
N ALA A 7 24.02 20.53 30.82
CA ALA A 7 22.85 20.92 30.04
C ALA A 7 22.65 19.88 28.93
N MET A 8 21.78 18.90 29.18
CA MET A 8 21.20 18.01 28.16
C MET A 8 19.80 18.52 27.89
N LEU A 9 19.54 19.10 26.71
CA LEU A 9 18.23 19.15 26.05
C LEU A 9 18.37 20.05 24.81
N LEU A 10 18.61 19.46 23.64
CA LEU A 10 18.27 20.04 22.34
C LEU A 10 18.40 18.99 21.22
N SER A 11 17.50 18.01 21.23
CA SER A 11 17.29 17.11 20.10
C SER A 11 15.79 16.93 19.88
N TYR A 12 15.09 18.05 19.71
CA TYR A 12 13.70 18.04 19.27
C TYR A 12 13.59 18.85 18.00
N ILE A 13 14.34 18.46 16.98
CA ILE A 13 14.40 19.17 15.73
C ILE A 13 14.80 18.18 14.63
N MET A 14 13.81 17.54 14.00
CA MET A 14 13.67 17.47 12.54
C MET A 14 12.50 16.57 12.15
N PHE A 15 11.54 17.17 11.43
CA PHE A 15 10.58 16.53 10.52
C PHE A 15 9.60 15.50 11.10
N ILE A 16 8.43 16.02 11.51
CA ILE A 16 7.15 15.39 11.16
C ILE A 16 6.92 15.65 9.66
N THR A 17 7.64 14.95 8.81
CA THR A 17 7.00 14.41 7.61
C THR A 17 6.67 12.99 7.98
N THR A 18 5.47 12.80 8.52
CA THR A 18 4.83 11.50 8.57
C THR A 18 4.78 10.97 7.15
N PHE A 19 5.80 10.21 6.76
CA PHE A 19 5.57 9.09 5.87
C PHE A 19 4.66 8.13 6.66
N SER A 20 3.36 8.44 6.59
CA SER A 20 2.41 7.38 6.32
C SER A 20 3.01 6.58 5.16
N CYS A 21 2.74 5.28 5.09
CA CYS A 21 2.79 4.60 3.81
C CYS A 21 1.67 5.14 2.87
N ALA A 22 1.51 6.47 2.78
CA ALA A 22 1.18 7.10 1.53
C ALA A 22 2.47 6.99 0.70
N VAL A 23 2.63 5.85 0.02
CA VAL A 23 3.31 5.83 -1.28
C VAL A 23 2.95 7.15 -1.96
N MET A 24 3.95 8.02 -2.17
CA MET A 24 3.92 9.23 -2.99
C MET A 24 2.51 9.51 -3.55
N ALA A 25 1.64 10.14 -2.75
CA ALA A 25 0.43 10.75 -3.27
C ALA A 25 0.83 12.06 -3.96
N GLU A 26 1.73 11.96 -4.92
CA GLU A 26 2.02 13.00 -5.90
C GLU A 26 0.77 13.10 -6.78
N ASN A 27 -0.25 13.85 -6.34
CA ASN A 27 -1.52 14.05 -7.05
C ASN A 27 -1.87 12.90 -7.99
N VAL A 28 -1.90 11.67 -7.45
CA VAL A 28 -2.39 10.52 -8.18
C VAL A 28 -3.88 10.78 -8.22
N SER A 29 -4.33 11.43 -9.29
CA SER A 29 -5.75 11.59 -9.55
C SER A 29 -6.41 10.22 -9.40
N ASP A 30 -7.67 10.16 -8.96
CA ASP A 30 -8.44 8.91 -8.81
C ASP A 30 -8.35 7.99 -10.05
N GLU A 31 -7.99 8.57 -11.20
CA GLU A 31 -7.72 7.87 -12.45
C GLU A 31 -6.52 6.91 -12.37
N ASN A 32 -5.40 7.30 -11.76
CA ASN A 32 -4.15 6.52 -11.73
C ASN A 32 -4.15 5.41 -10.66
N THR A 33 -4.92 5.54 -9.58
CA THR A 33 -4.98 4.52 -8.50
C THR A 33 -5.58 3.19 -8.94
N GLY A 34 -6.54 3.22 -9.88
CA GLY A 34 -7.06 1.99 -10.49
C GLY A 34 -5.94 1.16 -11.10
N MET A 35 -5.17 1.78 -12.01
CA MET A 35 -4.11 1.13 -12.77
C MET A 35 -3.06 0.44 -11.90
N ILE A 36 -2.73 1.04 -10.75
CA ILE A 36 -1.79 0.46 -9.78
C ILE A 36 -2.27 -0.92 -9.30
N THR A 37 -3.56 -1.07 -9.03
CA THR A 37 -4.16 -2.34 -8.57
C THR A 37 -4.06 -3.41 -9.63
N GLU A 38 -4.46 -3.06 -10.85
CA GLU A 38 -4.48 -3.98 -11.97
C GLU A 38 -3.06 -4.47 -12.28
N THR A 39 -2.06 -3.57 -12.27
CA THR A 39 -0.66 -3.96 -12.43
C THR A 39 -0.09 -4.74 -11.25
N GLU A 40 -0.50 -4.43 -10.02
CA GLU A 40 -0.09 -5.20 -8.83
C GLU A 40 -0.60 -6.64 -8.91
N LEU A 41 -1.86 -6.84 -9.32
CA LEU A 41 -2.39 -8.18 -9.53
C LEU A 41 -1.58 -8.96 -10.58
N LEU A 42 -1.28 -8.35 -11.73
CA LEU A 42 -0.48 -8.99 -12.79
C LEU A 42 0.90 -9.41 -12.26
N TYR A 43 1.54 -8.55 -11.46
CA TYR A 43 2.81 -8.86 -10.80
C TYR A 43 2.67 -10.03 -9.80
N LYS A 44 1.66 -10.01 -8.94
CA LYS A 44 1.39 -11.07 -7.94
C LYS A 44 1.02 -12.40 -8.57
N MET A 45 0.42 -12.38 -9.76
CA MET A 45 0.15 -13.57 -10.56
C MET A 45 1.39 -14.09 -11.31
N GLY A 46 2.51 -13.35 -11.27
CA GLY A 46 3.72 -13.70 -12.02
C GLY A 46 3.61 -13.47 -13.53
N ILE A 47 2.59 -12.73 -13.99
CA ILE A 47 2.43 -12.35 -15.39
C ILE A 47 3.51 -11.33 -15.77
N THR A 48 3.82 -10.39 -14.88
CA THR A 48 4.94 -9.46 -15.05
C THR A 48 6.05 -9.77 -14.06
N SER A 49 7.30 -9.60 -14.49
CA SER A 49 8.47 -9.74 -13.61
C SER A 49 8.76 -8.47 -12.80
N GLU A 50 8.16 -7.34 -13.18
CA GLU A 50 8.38 -6.02 -12.59
C GLU A 50 7.09 -5.52 -11.92
N ARG A 51 7.20 -5.11 -10.66
CA ARG A 51 6.11 -4.45 -9.93
C ARG A 51 5.93 -2.98 -10.35
N ILE A 52 7.04 -2.29 -10.60
CA ILE A 52 7.06 -0.89 -11.04
C ILE A 52 7.55 -0.85 -12.47
N HIS A 53 6.70 -0.35 -13.37
CA HIS A 53 6.99 -0.30 -14.80
C HIS A 53 7.57 1.06 -15.20
N THR A 54 8.89 1.12 -15.36
CA THR A 54 9.62 2.35 -15.74
C THR A 54 9.84 2.50 -17.24
N LYS A 55 9.64 1.41 -18.01
CA LYS A 55 9.70 1.42 -19.48
C LYS A 55 8.38 1.92 -20.08
N THR A 56 8.45 2.40 -21.32
CA THR A 56 7.28 2.87 -22.09
C THR A 56 6.85 1.92 -23.20
N SER A 57 7.65 0.89 -23.50
CA SER A 57 7.37 -0.13 -24.51
C SER A 57 7.50 -1.55 -23.94
N VAL A 58 7.10 -2.54 -24.75
CA VAL A 58 7.14 -3.97 -24.44
C VAL A 58 7.68 -4.68 -25.67
N SER A 59 8.70 -5.54 -25.50
CA SER A 59 9.19 -6.35 -26.61
C SER A 59 8.20 -7.48 -26.94
N ARG A 60 8.19 -7.97 -28.18
CA ARG A 60 7.35 -9.12 -28.56
C ARG A 60 7.65 -10.38 -27.74
N GLY A 61 8.91 -10.62 -27.36
CA GLY A 61 9.29 -11.73 -26.47
C GLY A 61 8.70 -11.60 -25.07
N GLU A 62 8.81 -10.42 -24.46
CA GLU A 62 8.22 -10.13 -23.15
C GLU A 62 6.69 -10.26 -23.19
N PHE A 63 6.04 -9.77 -24.25
CA PHE A 63 4.59 -9.91 -24.40
C PHE A 63 4.14 -11.36 -24.61
N ALA A 64 4.94 -12.18 -25.29
CA ALA A 64 4.66 -13.61 -25.43
C ALA A 64 4.67 -14.33 -24.07
N GLU A 65 5.62 -13.98 -23.20
CA GLU A 65 5.66 -14.47 -21.81
C GLU A 65 4.38 -14.08 -21.05
N TRP A 66 3.96 -12.81 -21.15
CA TRP A 66 2.74 -12.34 -20.48
C TRP A 66 1.49 -13.09 -20.95
N ILE A 67 1.30 -13.26 -22.26
CA ILE A 67 0.14 -14.00 -22.80
C ILE A 67 0.22 -15.47 -22.39
N SER A 68 1.39 -16.09 -22.47
CA SER A 68 1.58 -17.49 -22.05
C SER A 68 1.16 -17.67 -20.59
N ALA A 69 1.55 -16.75 -19.71
CA ALA A 69 1.16 -16.74 -18.30
C ALA A 69 -0.35 -16.51 -18.11
N ILE A 70 -0.96 -15.55 -18.80
CA ILE A 70 -2.43 -15.32 -18.76
C ILE A 70 -3.18 -16.59 -19.16
N ALA A 71 -2.73 -17.26 -20.21
CA ALA A 71 -3.34 -18.46 -20.75
C ALA A 71 -3.06 -19.73 -19.91
N GLY A 72 -2.18 -19.66 -18.91
CA GLY A 72 -1.76 -20.83 -18.11
C GLY A 72 -1.06 -21.90 -18.95
N LEU A 73 -0.34 -21.49 -19.99
CA LEU A 73 0.37 -22.44 -20.87
C LEU A 73 1.67 -22.88 -20.20
N GLU A 74 1.71 -24.14 -19.79
CA GLU A 74 2.93 -24.83 -19.34
C GLU A 74 3.53 -25.61 -20.52
N TYR A 75 4.81 -25.36 -20.83
CA TYR A 75 5.52 -26.11 -21.86
C TYR A 75 6.40 -27.17 -21.23
N GLU A 76 6.00 -28.44 -21.34
CA GLU A 76 6.74 -29.60 -20.81
C GLU A 76 7.71 -30.25 -21.83
N GLY A 77 7.94 -29.61 -22.99
CA GLY A 77 8.77 -30.17 -24.06
C GLY A 77 10.26 -29.87 -23.93
N ASP A 78 11.10 -30.85 -24.29
CA ASP A 78 12.55 -30.68 -24.44
C ASP A 78 12.84 -30.16 -25.86
N GLY A 79 12.68 -28.85 -26.05
CA GLY A 79 12.98 -28.15 -27.31
C GLY A 79 11.79 -27.93 -28.24
N ALA A 80 11.54 -26.65 -28.53
CA ALA A 80 10.60 -26.16 -29.53
C ALA A 80 10.73 -26.86 -30.89
N SER A 81 9.63 -26.97 -31.63
CA SER A 81 9.72 -27.00 -33.10
C SER A 81 10.28 -25.64 -33.54
N PHE A 82 11.59 -25.59 -33.79
CA PHE A 82 12.29 -24.37 -34.20
C PHE A 82 11.74 -23.83 -35.52
N GLU A 83 10.99 -22.72 -35.47
CA GLU A 83 10.54 -21.99 -36.65
C GLU A 83 11.27 -20.65 -36.87
N PHE A 84 11.84 -20.04 -35.83
CA PHE A 84 12.42 -18.70 -35.91
C PHE A 84 13.94 -18.65 -35.67
N GLU A 85 14.68 -18.00 -36.58
CA GLU A 85 16.14 -17.86 -36.56
C GLU A 85 16.62 -16.85 -35.51
N ASP A 86 15.78 -15.87 -35.15
CA ASP A 86 16.09 -14.80 -34.19
C ASP A 86 15.79 -15.17 -32.72
N VAL A 87 15.39 -16.41 -32.47
CA VAL A 87 15.13 -16.97 -31.14
C VAL A 87 16.16 -18.06 -30.84
N ALA A 88 17.16 -17.71 -30.03
CA ALA A 88 18.18 -18.67 -29.59
C ALA A 88 17.57 -19.79 -28.74
N SER A 89 18.15 -20.99 -28.80
CA SER A 89 17.66 -22.18 -28.09
C SER A 89 17.65 -22.06 -26.57
N ASP A 90 18.50 -21.20 -26.03
CA ASP A 90 18.65 -20.88 -24.61
C ASP A 90 17.99 -19.56 -24.23
N ASN A 91 17.20 -18.95 -25.12
CA ASN A 91 16.50 -17.73 -24.82
C ASN A 91 15.41 -17.95 -23.76
N ALA A 92 15.33 -17.05 -22.77
CA ALA A 92 14.36 -17.16 -21.68
C ALA A 92 12.89 -17.22 -22.15
N TYR A 93 12.56 -16.59 -23.29
CA TYR A 93 11.20 -16.54 -23.81
C TYR A 93 10.85 -17.69 -24.75
N ILE A 94 11.77 -18.63 -25.04
CA ILE A 94 11.57 -19.65 -26.09
C ILE A 94 10.31 -20.48 -25.87
N ASN A 95 10.09 -20.96 -24.64
CA ASN A 95 8.94 -21.80 -24.30
C ASN A 95 7.62 -21.03 -24.46
N ALA A 96 7.58 -19.79 -23.98
CA ALA A 96 6.42 -18.93 -24.13
C ALA A 96 6.11 -18.64 -25.60
N ILE A 97 7.12 -18.28 -26.39
CA ILE A 97 6.98 -18.00 -27.84
C ILE A 97 6.44 -19.23 -28.56
N THR A 98 7.00 -20.41 -28.31
CA THR A 98 6.52 -21.67 -28.88
C THR A 98 5.07 -21.92 -28.51
N ALA A 99 4.71 -21.82 -27.24
CA ALA A 99 3.35 -22.08 -26.78
C ALA A 99 2.32 -21.14 -27.42
N VAL A 100 2.58 -19.83 -27.46
CA VAL A 100 1.64 -18.86 -28.05
C VAL A 100 1.56 -18.96 -29.59
N CYS A 101 2.62 -19.43 -30.25
CA CYS A 101 2.62 -19.66 -31.69
C CYS A 101 1.92 -20.95 -32.08
N ASP A 102 2.14 -22.04 -31.35
CA ASP A 102 1.45 -23.32 -31.55
C ASP A 102 -0.07 -23.19 -31.38
N MET A 103 -0.49 -22.35 -30.42
CA MET A 103 -1.90 -22.00 -30.20
C MET A 103 -2.44 -20.97 -31.21
N GLY A 104 -1.60 -20.46 -32.13
CA GLY A 104 -1.99 -19.47 -33.14
C GLY A 104 -2.31 -18.07 -32.59
N ILE A 105 -2.01 -17.81 -31.31
CA ILE A 105 -2.28 -16.54 -30.63
C ILE A 105 -1.37 -15.45 -31.20
N MET A 106 -0.07 -15.74 -31.28
CA MET A 106 0.94 -14.87 -31.90
C MET A 106 1.51 -15.54 -33.16
N LYS A 107 2.04 -14.70 -34.06
CA LYS A 107 2.69 -15.13 -35.31
C LYS A 107 4.00 -14.36 -35.48
N GLY A 108 4.98 -14.96 -36.17
CA GLY A 108 6.21 -14.28 -36.56
C GLY A 108 5.96 -13.04 -37.43
N ILE A 109 6.93 -12.14 -37.49
CA ILE A 109 6.91 -10.99 -38.40
C ILE A 109 7.22 -11.41 -39.85
N SER A 110 7.86 -12.57 -40.01
CA SER A 110 8.08 -13.27 -41.28
C SER A 110 7.94 -14.79 -41.05
N GLU A 111 8.21 -15.59 -42.09
CA GLU A 111 8.25 -17.05 -41.98
C GLU A 111 9.38 -17.56 -41.08
N ASN A 112 10.46 -16.78 -40.90
CA ASN A 112 11.66 -17.21 -40.18
C ASN A 112 12.11 -16.25 -39.06
N GLU A 113 11.40 -15.15 -38.82
CA GLU A 113 11.70 -14.20 -37.74
C GLU A 113 10.46 -13.96 -36.87
N PHE A 114 10.64 -14.10 -35.56
CA PHE A 114 9.63 -13.74 -34.58
C PHE A 114 9.59 -12.23 -34.33
N GLY A 115 10.74 -11.55 -34.44
CA GLY A 115 10.91 -10.15 -34.06
C GLY A 115 11.12 -10.00 -32.56
N LEU A 116 11.92 -10.88 -31.94
CA LEU A 116 12.03 -11.05 -30.48
C LEU A 116 12.15 -9.75 -29.68
N GLN A 117 13.03 -8.84 -30.13
CA GLN A 117 13.33 -7.57 -29.45
C GLN A 117 12.55 -6.37 -30.01
N MET A 118 11.73 -6.59 -31.04
CA MET A 118 10.92 -5.52 -31.61
C MET A 118 9.80 -5.15 -30.64
N ASP A 119 9.57 -3.85 -30.44
CA ASP A 119 8.46 -3.38 -29.64
C ASP A 119 7.13 -3.80 -30.27
N ILE A 120 6.25 -4.39 -29.48
CA ILE A 120 4.90 -4.71 -29.94
C ILE A 120 4.02 -3.45 -29.91
N THR A 121 3.21 -3.27 -30.95
CA THR A 121 2.22 -2.19 -30.98
C THR A 121 0.98 -2.55 -30.16
N VAL A 122 0.26 -1.55 -29.64
CA VAL A 122 -1.03 -1.76 -28.96
C VAL A 122 -2.05 -2.48 -29.87
N THR A 123 -2.00 -2.19 -31.18
CA THR A 123 -2.85 -2.86 -32.18
C THR A 123 -2.51 -4.35 -32.30
N ASP A 124 -1.23 -4.70 -32.41
CA ASP A 124 -0.81 -6.11 -32.50
C ASP A 124 -1.09 -6.87 -31.21
N ALA A 125 -0.89 -6.22 -30.05
CA ALA A 125 -1.30 -6.76 -28.76
C ALA A 125 -2.81 -7.00 -28.70
N THR A 126 -3.62 -6.08 -29.22
CA THR A 126 -5.08 -6.25 -29.33
C THR A 126 -5.43 -7.49 -30.14
N VAL A 127 -4.78 -7.70 -31.28
CA VAL A 127 -5.02 -8.87 -32.13
C VAL A 127 -4.72 -10.17 -31.40
N ALA A 128 -3.57 -10.24 -30.72
CA ALA A 128 -3.17 -11.42 -29.97
C ALA A 128 -4.15 -11.74 -28.84
N LEU A 129 -4.55 -10.74 -28.05
CA LEU A 129 -5.49 -10.95 -26.93
C LEU A 129 -6.91 -11.33 -27.42
N ILE A 130 -7.36 -10.79 -28.56
CA ILE A 130 -8.61 -11.23 -29.21
C ILE A 130 -8.55 -12.68 -29.67
N ARG A 131 -7.40 -13.14 -30.18
CA ARG A 131 -7.19 -14.55 -30.52
C ARG A 131 -7.18 -15.43 -29.30
N LEU A 132 -6.49 -15.02 -28.23
CA LEU A 132 -6.47 -15.72 -26.96
C LEU A 132 -7.88 -15.93 -26.39
N LEU A 133 -8.73 -14.90 -26.47
CA LEU A 133 -10.13 -14.98 -26.05
C LEU A 133 -11.03 -15.78 -27.02
N GLY A 134 -10.49 -16.27 -28.14
CA GLY A 134 -11.21 -17.06 -29.14
C GLY A 134 -12.04 -16.25 -30.16
N TYR A 135 -12.02 -14.91 -30.10
CA TYR A 135 -12.89 -14.06 -30.92
C TYR A 135 -12.33 -13.72 -32.32
N GLU A 136 -11.32 -14.43 -32.82
CA GLU A 136 -10.72 -14.16 -34.14
C GLU A 136 -11.76 -14.20 -35.28
N VAL A 137 -12.60 -15.24 -35.33
CA VAL A 137 -13.64 -15.39 -36.37
C VAL A 137 -14.63 -14.22 -36.33
N ALA A 138 -15.00 -13.76 -35.14
CA ALA A 138 -15.88 -12.61 -34.98
C ALA A 138 -15.22 -11.31 -35.45
N ALA A 139 -13.93 -11.11 -35.13
CA ALA A 139 -13.15 -9.96 -35.58
C ALA A 139 -12.97 -9.93 -37.11
N LEU A 140 -12.74 -11.09 -37.75
CA LEU A 140 -12.67 -11.20 -39.21
C LEU A 140 -13.99 -10.79 -39.88
N ARG A 141 -15.13 -11.22 -39.32
CA ARG A 141 -16.46 -10.80 -39.80
C ARG A 141 -16.73 -9.30 -39.58
N ASP A 142 -16.13 -8.71 -38.55
CA ASP A 142 -16.28 -7.30 -38.21
C ASP A 142 -15.46 -6.33 -39.07
N GLY A 143 -14.64 -6.84 -39.99
CA GLY A 143 -13.84 -6.03 -40.91
C GLY A 143 -12.40 -6.51 -41.11
N GLY A 144 -11.94 -7.49 -40.34
CA GLY A 144 -10.58 -8.00 -40.44
C GLY A 144 -9.55 -7.08 -39.78
N TYR A 145 -8.28 -7.23 -40.19
CA TYR A 145 -7.19 -6.46 -39.59
C TYR A 145 -7.06 -5.05 -40.20
N PRO A 146 -6.90 -4.00 -39.37
CA PRO A 146 -7.04 -3.98 -37.91
C PRO A 146 -8.46 -3.67 -37.42
N GLU A 147 -9.35 -3.15 -38.27
CA GLU A 147 -10.60 -2.50 -37.83
C GLU A 147 -11.54 -3.44 -37.08
N GLY A 148 -11.68 -4.68 -37.54
CA GLY A 148 -12.54 -5.69 -36.93
C GLY A 148 -12.05 -6.12 -35.54
N TYR A 149 -10.74 -6.20 -35.35
CA TYR A 149 -10.13 -6.53 -34.06
C TYR A 149 -10.31 -5.39 -33.05
N LEU A 150 -10.04 -4.15 -33.46
CA LEU A 150 -10.24 -2.97 -32.61
C LEU A 150 -11.72 -2.79 -32.23
N LYS A 151 -12.63 -3.02 -33.18
CA LYS A 151 -14.07 -3.00 -32.93
C LYS A 151 -14.48 -4.07 -31.93
N ARG A 152 -13.98 -5.30 -32.08
CA ARG A 152 -14.26 -6.41 -31.17
C ARG A 152 -13.70 -6.16 -29.77
N ALA A 153 -12.48 -5.62 -29.66
CA ALA A 153 -11.88 -5.21 -28.41
C ALA A 153 -12.73 -4.17 -27.67
N GLY A 154 -13.26 -3.18 -28.39
CA GLY A 154 -14.20 -2.20 -27.84
C GLY A 154 -15.50 -2.81 -27.32
N MET A 155 -16.07 -3.79 -28.05
CA MET A 155 -17.29 -4.48 -27.63
C MET A 155 -17.11 -5.35 -26.39
N LEU A 156 -15.93 -5.97 -26.24
CA LEU A 156 -15.60 -6.84 -25.11
C LEU A 156 -15.09 -6.06 -23.89
N GLY A 157 -14.75 -4.78 -24.06
CA GLY A 157 -14.13 -3.98 -23.01
C GLY A 157 -12.64 -4.26 -22.81
N LEU A 158 -11.97 -4.90 -23.78
CA LEU A 158 -10.52 -5.16 -23.74
C LEU A 158 -9.71 -3.86 -23.64
N ASN A 159 -10.18 -2.79 -24.28
CA ASN A 159 -9.56 -1.46 -24.23
C ASN A 159 -10.12 -0.56 -23.12
N LYS A 160 -10.86 -1.12 -22.14
CA LYS A 160 -11.37 -0.35 -21.01
C LYS A 160 -10.19 0.24 -20.22
N ASN A 161 -10.30 1.50 -19.83
CA ASN A 161 -9.35 2.21 -18.98
C ASN A 161 -7.92 2.42 -19.54
N ILE A 162 -7.60 1.99 -20.78
CA ILE A 162 -6.24 2.15 -21.32
C ILE A 162 -5.84 3.63 -21.50
N GLY A 163 -6.80 4.53 -21.75
CA GLY A 163 -6.51 5.97 -21.92
C GLY A 163 -5.89 6.64 -20.67
N LYS A 164 -6.02 6.01 -19.50
CA LYS A 164 -5.36 6.45 -18.26
C LYS A 164 -3.84 6.32 -18.30
N ALA A 165 -3.30 5.54 -19.23
CA ALA A 165 -1.87 5.37 -19.42
C ALA A 165 -1.20 6.60 -20.07
N ASN A 166 -1.97 7.61 -20.49
CA ASN A 166 -1.46 8.84 -21.10
C ASN A 166 -0.51 8.58 -22.30
N GLY A 167 -0.80 7.56 -23.11
CA GLY A 167 0.00 7.17 -24.28
C GLY A 167 1.25 6.33 -23.96
N ASN A 168 1.43 5.88 -22.72
CA ASN A 168 2.44 4.87 -22.38
C ASN A 168 1.98 3.49 -22.85
N ALA A 169 2.51 3.02 -23.98
CA ALA A 169 2.11 1.76 -24.60
C ALA A 169 2.27 0.55 -23.68
N ARG A 170 3.31 0.51 -22.83
CA ARG A 170 3.48 -0.57 -21.83
C ARG A 170 2.31 -0.63 -20.86
N LEU A 171 1.92 0.52 -20.28
CA LEU A 171 0.80 0.58 -19.35
C LEU A 171 -0.54 0.29 -20.04
N GLU A 172 -0.72 0.71 -21.29
CA GLU A 172 -1.90 0.36 -22.09
C GLU A 172 -2.01 -1.16 -22.30
N ILE A 173 -0.92 -1.80 -22.70
CA ILE A 173 -0.86 -3.24 -22.93
C ILE A 173 -1.07 -4.03 -21.62
N LEU A 174 -0.49 -3.58 -20.50
CA LEU A 174 -0.72 -4.18 -19.18
C LEU A 174 -2.20 -4.11 -18.78
N MET A 175 -2.84 -2.95 -18.97
CA MET A 175 -4.26 -2.82 -18.70
C MET A 175 -5.11 -3.76 -19.58
N MET A 176 -4.72 -3.96 -20.85
CA MET A 176 -5.38 -4.94 -21.72
C MET A 176 -5.14 -6.38 -21.26
N CYS A 177 -3.94 -6.71 -20.77
CA CYS A 177 -3.64 -8.01 -20.17
C CYS A 177 -4.53 -8.27 -18.95
N TYR A 178 -4.66 -7.27 -18.06
CA TYR A 178 -5.59 -7.34 -16.93
C TYR A 178 -7.04 -7.53 -17.40
N ASN A 179 -7.52 -6.70 -18.35
CA ASN A 179 -8.89 -6.81 -18.83
C ASN A 179 -9.17 -8.21 -19.40
N THR A 180 -8.20 -8.79 -20.12
CA THR A 180 -8.28 -10.14 -20.68
C THR A 180 -8.55 -11.20 -19.61
N LEU A 181 -7.95 -11.08 -18.42
CA LEU A 181 -8.19 -12.00 -17.32
C LEU A 181 -9.67 -12.08 -16.90
N THR A 182 -10.43 -11.01 -17.10
CA THR A 182 -11.83 -10.89 -16.63
C THR A 182 -12.88 -11.00 -17.75
N ILE A 183 -12.46 -11.01 -19.01
CA ILE A 183 -13.36 -11.10 -20.16
C ILE A 183 -13.72 -12.57 -20.39
N PRO A 184 -15.01 -12.91 -20.63
CA PRO A 184 -15.40 -14.24 -21.06
C PRO A 184 -14.73 -14.65 -22.36
N TYR A 185 -14.17 -15.86 -22.41
CA TYR A 185 -13.57 -16.43 -23.60
C TYR A 185 -14.54 -17.36 -24.33
N LEU A 186 -14.26 -17.64 -25.61
CA LEU A 186 -14.98 -18.64 -26.38
C LEU A 186 -14.33 -20.00 -26.22
N ASP A 187 -15.13 -21.05 -26.08
CA ASP A 187 -14.65 -22.42 -26.14
C ASP A 187 -14.26 -22.86 -27.56
N ILE A 188 -13.81 -24.11 -27.70
CA ILE A 188 -13.41 -24.70 -28.99
C ILE A 188 -14.55 -24.79 -30.02
N TYR A 189 -15.81 -24.62 -29.59
CA TYR A 189 -16.99 -24.60 -30.45
C TYR A 189 -17.42 -23.17 -30.82
N GLY A 190 -16.74 -22.16 -30.27
CA GLY A 190 -17.06 -20.75 -30.48
C GLY A 190 -18.24 -20.26 -29.64
N GLU A 191 -18.60 -21.00 -28.58
CA GLU A 191 -19.64 -20.60 -27.64
C GLU A 191 -19.02 -19.83 -26.48
N VAL A 192 -19.72 -18.78 -26.02
CA VAL A 192 -19.29 -18.04 -24.84
C VAL A 192 -19.42 -18.96 -23.64
N VAL A 193 -18.33 -19.16 -22.90
CA VAL A 193 -18.39 -19.86 -21.63
C VAL A 193 -18.91 -18.87 -20.59
N ASP A 194 -20.21 -18.93 -20.32
CA ASP A 194 -20.88 -17.97 -19.42
C ASP A 194 -20.38 -18.13 -17.99
N GLY A 195 -20.01 -17.01 -17.34
CA GLY A 195 -19.42 -16.99 -16.01
C GLY A 195 -17.92 -17.35 -15.94
N SER A 196 -17.29 -17.73 -17.06
CA SER A 196 -15.90 -18.17 -17.10
C SER A 196 -14.96 -17.05 -17.54
N SER A 197 -13.81 -16.95 -16.89
CA SER A 197 -12.75 -16.00 -17.25
C SER A 197 -11.39 -16.66 -17.00
N PHE A 198 -10.32 -16.17 -17.64
CA PHE A 198 -8.98 -16.70 -17.37
C PHE A 198 -8.60 -16.57 -15.88
N LEU A 199 -9.03 -15.49 -15.21
CA LEU A 199 -8.77 -15.27 -13.79
C LEU A 199 -9.31 -16.42 -12.92
N GLU A 200 -10.53 -16.87 -13.19
CA GLU A 200 -11.21 -17.91 -12.39
C GLU A 200 -10.88 -19.33 -12.87
N ASP A 201 -10.99 -19.59 -14.18
CA ASP A 201 -10.89 -20.95 -14.72
C ASP A 201 -9.45 -21.46 -14.77
N VAL A 202 -8.51 -20.57 -15.07
CA VAL A 202 -7.09 -20.92 -15.25
C VAL A 202 -6.29 -20.62 -14.00
N HIS A 203 -6.52 -19.45 -13.38
CA HIS A 203 -5.72 -19.01 -12.23
C HIS A 203 -6.37 -19.31 -10.87
N HIS A 204 -7.64 -19.72 -10.86
CA HIS A 204 -8.43 -19.98 -9.65
C HIS A 204 -8.43 -18.79 -8.66
N ILE A 205 -8.48 -17.58 -9.22
CA ILE A 205 -8.53 -16.31 -8.49
C ILE A 205 -9.93 -15.71 -8.63
N TYR A 206 -10.46 -15.24 -7.51
CA TYR A 206 -11.76 -14.60 -7.41
C TYR A 206 -11.60 -13.12 -7.05
N GLU A 207 -12.40 -12.26 -7.68
CA GLU A 207 -12.49 -10.83 -7.37
C GLU A 207 -13.62 -10.54 -6.37
N ALA A 208 -13.35 -9.73 -5.35
CA ALA A 208 -14.37 -9.26 -4.41
C ALA A 208 -14.10 -7.83 -3.93
N SER A 209 -15.06 -7.27 -3.18
CA SER A 209 -14.90 -5.99 -2.50
C SER A 209 -15.52 -6.04 -1.11
N GLY A 210 -14.99 -5.26 -0.17
CA GLY A 210 -15.44 -5.27 1.21
C GLY A 210 -14.66 -4.31 2.08
N ILE A 211 -15.01 -4.22 3.36
CA ILE A 211 -14.29 -3.39 4.33
C ILE A 211 -13.28 -4.27 5.06
N VAL A 212 -12.04 -3.83 5.21
CA VAL A 212 -11.09 -4.52 6.10
C VAL A 212 -11.56 -4.30 7.54
N THR A 213 -12.07 -5.35 8.16
CA THR A 213 -12.69 -5.29 9.49
C THR A 213 -11.76 -5.72 10.61
N ALA A 214 -10.72 -6.52 10.32
CA ALA A 214 -9.73 -6.88 11.33
C ALA A 214 -8.36 -7.20 10.72
N ASN A 215 -7.33 -6.95 11.52
CA ASN A 215 -5.97 -7.43 11.32
C ASN A 215 -5.46 -7.97 12.67
N ARG A 216 -4.15 -8.22 12.78
CA ARG A 216 -3.54 -8.74 14.00
C ARG A 216 -3.80 -7.92 15.26
N PHE A 217 -3.88 -6.60 15.15
CA PHE A 217 -3.94 -5.69 16.30
C PHE A 217 -5.34 -5.11 16.50
N THR A 218 -6.05 -4.87 15.39
CA THR A 218 -7.29 -4.12 15.35
C THR A 218 -8.44 -5.00 14.89
N SER A 219 -9.61 -4.83 15.51
CA SER A 219 -10.89 -5.29 14.96
C SER A 219 -11.91 -4.17 15.10
N ILE A 220 -12.52 -3.74 14.00
CA ILE A 220 -13.49 -2.64 14.01
C ILE A 220 -14.85 -3.06 14.60
N ASN A 221 -15.06 -4.37 14.80
CA ASN A 221 -16.30 -4.94 15.33
C ASN A 221 -16.20 -5.31 16.82
N SER A 222 -15.00 -5.30 17.43
CA SER A 222 -14.81 -5.62 18.86
C SER A 222 -13.43 -5.19 19.37
N ALA A 223 -13.29 -4.76 20.63
CA ALA A 223 -11.97 -4.52 21.22
C ALA A 223 -11.22 -5.78 21.70
N GLU A 224 -11.89 -6.94 21.77
CA GLU A 224 -11.39 -8.08 22.57
C GLU A 224 -10.09 -8.72 22.05
N SER A 225 -9.79 -8.73 20.75
CA SER A 225 -8.45 -8.98 20.16
C SER A 225 -8.51 -8.94 18.63
N GLY A 226 -7.39 -8.62 17.98
CA GLY A 226 -7.25 -8.85 16.54
C GLY A 226 -7.23 -10.34 16.20
N ILE A 227 -7.04 -10.65 14.92
CA ILE A 227 -7.00 -12.03 14.40
C ILE A 227 -5.56 -12.58 14.39
N PRO A 228 -5.33 -13.88 14.13
CA PRO A 228 -3.98 -14.44 14.09
C PRO A 228 -3.03 -13.69 13.16
N ARG A 229 -1.72 -13.84 13.43
CA ARG A 229 -0.67 -13.34 12.55
C ARG A 229 -0.86 -13.92 11.14
N ASN A 230 -0.56 -13.13 10.11
CA ASN A 230 -0.74 -13.46 8.70
C ASN A 230 -2.20 -13.71 8.28
N MET A 231 -3.15 -13.12 9.02
CA MET A 231 -4.54 -13.08 8.59
C MET A 231 -5.04 -11.65 8.50
N ILE A 232 -5.94 -11.43 7.55
CA ILE A 232 -6.76 -10.22 7.43
C ILE A 232 -8.23 -10.63 7.37
N LYS A 233 -9.12 -9.86 7.99
CA LYS A 233 -10.57 -10.06 7.87
C LYS A 233 -11.14 -8.96 6.99
N ILE A 234 -11.85 -9.36 5.94
CA ILE A 234 -12.56 -8.45 5.04
C ILE A 234 -14.04 -8.81 5.10
N ASN A 235 -14.88 -7.86 5.51
CA ASN A 235 -16.24 -8.11 5.96
C ASN A 235 -16.25 -9.19 7.08
N GLU A 236 -16.83 -10.36 6.79
CA GLU A 236 -16.89 -11.49 7.71
C GLU A 236 -15.89 -12.62 7.41
N ASP A 237 -15.22 -12.57 6.26
CA ASP A 237 -14.31 -13.62 5.81
C ASP A 237 -12.87 -13.35 6.24
N CYS A 238 -12.14 -14.40 6.63
CA CYS A 238 -10.72 -14.35 6.95
C CYS A 238 -9.88 -14.86 5.79
N PHE A 239 -8.80 -14.15 5.47
CA PHE A 239 -7.86 -14.48 4.41
C PHE A 239 -6.46 -14.59 4.99
N PHE A 240 -5.74 -15.65 4.62
CA PHE A 240 -4.30 -15.74 4.85
C PHE A 240 -3.57 -14.74 3.96
N THR A 241 -2.58 -14.04 4.51
CA THR A 241 -1.71 -13.15 3.75
C THR A 241 -0.36 -13.00 4.45
N GLU A 242 0.72 -13.09 3.68
CA GLU A 242 2.06 -12.71 4.15
C GLU A 242 2.32 -11.20 3.98
N GLU A 243 1.40 -10.49 3.31
CA GLU A 243 1.54 -9.09 3.01
C GLU A 243 1.18 -8.21 4.22
N ILE A 244 2.20 -7.62 4.83
CA ILE A 244 2.06 -6.72 5.99
C ILE A 244 1.24 -5.46 5.62
N SER A 245 1.39 -4.94 4.39
CA SER A 245 0.68 -3.73 3.92
C SER A 245 -0.83 -3.90 3.85
N ALA A 246 -1.35 -5.13 3.78
CA ALA A 246 -2.79 -5.35 3.82
C ALA A 246 -3.42 -4.81 5.13
N ALA A 247 -2.65 -4.81 6.23
CA ALA A 247 -3.09 -4.31 7.53
C ALA A 247 -3.35 -2.79 7.54
N ASP A 248 -2.72 -2.03 6.64
CA ASP A 248 -2.84 -0.56 6.55
C ASP A 248 -4.25 -0.14 6.13
N PHE A 249 -4.96 -1.01 5.40
CA PHE A 249 -6.31 -0.77 4.90
C PHE A 249 -7.41 -0.95 5.97
N ILE A 250 -7.07 -1.18 7.24
CA ILE A 250 -8.07 -1.35 8.31
C ILE A 250 -9.09 -0.21 8.32
N GLY A 251 -10.38 -0.55 8.26
CA GLY A 251 -11.50 0.39 8.19
C GLY A 251 -11.83 0.92 6.78
N GLU A 252 -11.02 0.63 5.77
CA GLU A 252 -11.24 1.06 4.38
C GLU A 252 -12.01 0.02 3.56
N ASN A 253 -12.76 0.51 2.57
CA ASN A 253 -13.36 -0.30 1.51
C ASN A 253 -12.29 -0.66 0.46
N VAL A 254 -12.11 -1.95 0.20
CA VAL A 254 -11.06 -2.47 -0.65
C VAL A 254 -11.63 -3.28 -1.81
N LYS A 255 -10.91 -3.27 -2.93
CA LYS A 255 -11.01 -4.31 -3.97
C LYS A 255 -9.89 -5.30 -3.71
N PHE A 256 -10.19 -6.58 -3.78
CA PHE A 256 -9.21 -7.61 -3.52
C PHE A 256 -9.43 -8.86 -4.36
N PHE A 257 -8.37 -9.63 -4.47
CA PHE A 257 -8.30 -10.87 -5.21
C PHE A 257 -7.82 -11.97 -4.28
N TYR A 258 -8.45 -13.14 -4.34
CA TYR A 258 -8.12 -14.25 -3.46
C TYR A 258 -8.22 -15.59 -4.18
N ARG A 259 -7.50 -16.59 -3.68
CA ARG A 259 -7.71 -18.00 -4.04
C ARG A 259 -8.46 -18.69 -2.92
N GLU A 260 -9.28 -19.67 -3.28
CA GLU A 260 -9.96 -20.53 -2.31
C GLU A 260 -9.60 -21.99 -2.55
N ASN A 261 -9.13 -22.66 -1.50
CA ASN A 261 -8.89 -24.10 -1.56
C ASN A 261 -10.24 -24.83 -1.48
N GLY A 262 -10.71 -25.36 -2.61
CA GLY A 262 -12.01 -26.06 -2.68
C GLY A 262 -12.17 -27.31 -1.78
N LYS A 263 -11.11 -27.77 -1.08
CA LYS A 263 -11.21 -28.87 -0.10
C LYS A 263 -11.34 -28.39 1.34
N THR A 264 -10.65 -27.32 1.71
CA THR A 264 -10.62 -26.80 3.09
C THR A 264 -11.44 -25.53 3.27
N ASN A 265 -11.80 -24.87 2.18
CA ASN A 265 -12.35 -23.50 2.12
C ASN A 265 -11.40 -22.46 2.71
N ASP A 266 -10.10 -22.76 2.80
CA ASP A 266 -9.09 -21.78 3.20
C ASP A 266 -8.95 -20.75 2.08
N LYS A 267 -8.97 -19.46 2.45
CA LYS A 267 -8.84 -18.34 1.52
C LYS A 267 -7.47 -17.69 1.68
N GLU A 268 -6.79 -17.47 0.56
CA GLU A 268 -5.50 -16.79 0.47
C GLU A 268 -5.67 -15.47 -0.30
N LEU A 269 -5.24 -14.37 0.29
CA LEU A 269 -5.23 -13.06 -0.37
C LEU A 269 -4.09 -13.00 -1.39
N VAL A 270 -4.40 -12.67 -2.64
CA VAL A 270 -3.42 -12.51 -3.72
C VAL A 270 -3.01 -11.04 -3.88
N ALA A 271 -3.99 -10.14 -3.90
CA ALA A 271 -3.78 -8.71 -4.03
C ALA A 271 -4.93 -7.92 -3.40
N ILE A 272 -4.65 -6.72 -2.92
CA ILE A 272 -5.62 -5.84 -2.25
C ILE A 272 -5.28 -4.38 -2.55
N VAL A 273 -6.32 -3.56 -2.69
CA VAL A 273 -6.18 -2.12 -2.85
C VAL A 273 -7.32 -1.37 -2.19
N SER A 274 -7.08 -0.15 -1.75
CA SER A 274 -8.14 0.79 -1.39
C SER A 274 -9.00 1.15 -2.61
N GLN A 275 -10.28 1.43 -2.40
CA GLN A 275 -11.15 2.00 -3.44
C GLN A 275 -11.36 3.50 -3.16
N PRO A 276 -10.59 4.43 -3.78
CA PRO A 276 -10.66 5.87 -3.46
C PRO A 276 -12.06 6.46 -3.63
N ASN A 277 -12.80 6.01 -4.64
CA ASN A 277 -14.19 6.44 -4.88
C ASN A 277 -15.20 5.96 -3.83
N LYS A 278 -14.77 5.09 -2.90
CA LYS A 278 -15.58 4.61 -1.77
C LYS A 278 -14.98 4.98 -0.42
N ASN A 279 -13.76 5.51 -0.39
CA ASN A 279 -13.06 5.90 0.82
C ASN A 279 -12.73 7.38 0.78
N LYS A 280 -13.26 8.14 1.72
CA LYS A 280 -12.81 9.50 1.98
C LYS A 280 -12.02 9.53 3.28
N LYS A 281 -10.77 9.96 3.19
CA LYS A 281 -9.88 10.11 4.34
C LYS A 281 -9.62 11.58 4.65
N LEU A 282 -9.58 11.92 5.93
CA LEU A 282 -9.24 13.26 6.42
C LEU A 282 -8.30 13.12 7.61
N VAL A 283 -7.10 13.70 7.50
CA VAL A 283 -6.15 13.82 8.61
C VAL A 283 -6.29 15.20 9.23
N ILE A 284 -6.37 15.26 10.56
CA ILE A 284 -6.47 16.48 11.36
C ILE A 284 -5.39 16.41 12.43
N LYS A 285 -4.48 17.38 12.46
CA LYS A 285 -3.44 17.47 13.50
C LYS A 285 -4.08 17.78 14.85
N ALA A 286 -3.46 17.34 15.94
CA ALA A 286 -3.96 17.62 17.29
C ALA A 286 -4.24 19.11 17.53
N ASP A 287 -3.32 19.98 17.12
CA ASP A 287 -3.39 21.43 17.32
C ASP A 287 -4.53 22.11 16.54
N ASP A 288 -4.98 21.49 15.45
CA ASP A 288 -6.08 22.00 14.64
C ASP A 288 -7.46 21.66 15.27
N ILE A 289 -7.53 20.76 16.26
CA ILE A 289 -8.80 20.27 16.82
C ILE A 289 -9.35 21.25 17.85
N GLU A 290 -10.52 21.84 17.55
CA GLU A 290 -11.16 22.81 18.45
C GLU A 290 -12.13 22.16 19.45
N SER A 291 -12.99 21.24 18.96
CA SER A 291 -14.03 20.63 19.80
C SER A 291 -14.59 19.35 19.20
N ALA A 292 -15.11 18.49 20.09
CA ALA A 292 -15.78 17.24 19.73
C ALA A 292 -17.09 17.07 20.51
N GLU A 293 -18.22 17.36 19.87
CA GLU A 293 -19.54 17.32 20.51
C GLU A 293 -20.58 16.67 19.60
N LYS A 294 -21.46 15.82 20.17
CA LYS A 294 -22.62 15.23 19.46
C LYS A 294 -22.26 14.60 18.11
N ASN A 295 -21.19 13.81 18.07
CA ASN A 295 -20.64 13.21 16.84
C ASN A 295 -20.27 14.24 15.75
N THR A 296 -19.90 15.45 16.16
CA THR A 296 -19.35 16.47 15.28
C THR A 296 -17.97 16.82 15.80
N LEU A 297 -16.98 16.75 14.92
CA LEU A 297 -15.62 17.21 15.19
C LEU A 297 -15.43 18.54 14.46
N THR A 298 -14.96 19.55 15.18
CA THR A 298 -14.66 20.88 14.65
C THR A 298 -13.16 21.10 14.71
N TYR A 299 -12.60 21.61 13.61
CA TYR A 299 -11.17 21.84 13.49
C TYR A 299 -10.90 23.07 12.62
N ASP A 300 -9.77 23.73 12.84
CA ASP A 300 -9.29 24.85 12.04
C ASP A 300 -7.98 24.47 11.34
N PRO A 301 -8.00 24.16 10.03
CA PRO A 301 -6.77 23.88 9.31
C PRO A 301 -5.96 25.18 9.17
N GLU A 302 -4.72 25.23 9.69
CA GLU A 302 -3.78 26.37 9.65
C GLU A 302 -4.14 27.50 8.66
N ASN A 303 -4.49 28.69 9.19
CA ASN A 303 -4.90 29.90 8.45
C ASN A 303 -6.23 29.80 7.66
N GLY A 304 -7.09 28.85 8.04
CA GLY A 304 -8.37 28.58 7.40
C GLY A 304 -9.57 29.25 8.06
N SER A 305 -10.75 28.84 7.57
CA SER A 305 -12.00 29.00 8.30
C SER A 305 -12.30 27.70 9.02
N VAL A 306 -12.71 27.77 10.28
CA VAL A 306 -13.23 26.65 11.07
C VAL A 306 -14.14 25.75 10.24
N LYS A 307 -13.84 24.46 10.24
CA LYS A 307 -14.59 23.40 9.56
C LYS A 307 -15.20 22.44 10.56
N SER A 308 -16.26 21.75 10.13
CA SER A 308 -16.86 20.67 10.91
C SER A 308 -17.11 19.44 10.04
N VAL A 309 -16.91 18.27 10.64
CA VAL A 309 -17.21 16.97 10.04
C VAL A 309 -18.11 16.16 10.96
N ARG A 310 -18.94 15.30 10.34
CA ARG A 310 -19.87 14.43 11.06
C ARG A 310 -19.25 13.06 11.22
N LEU A 311 -19.36 12.52 12.43
CA LEU A 311 -18.98 11.16 12.76
C LEU A 311 -20.24 10.31 12.87
N GLN A 312 -20.15 9.03 12.53
CA GLN A 312 -21.26 8.10 12.69
C GLN A 312 -21.61 7.96 14.19
N PRO A 313 -22.89 7.95 14.58
CA PRO A 313 -23.25 7.54 15.93
C PRO A 313 -22.72 6.13 16.20
N GLY A 314 -21.86 5.98 17.22
CA GLY A 314 -21.18 4.70 17.48
C GLY A 314 -19.99 4.42 16.57
N PHE A 315 -19.41 5.44 15.91
CA PHE A 315 -18.18 5.31 15.13
C PHE A 315 -17.11 4.53 15.89
N VAL A 316 -16.32 3.76 15.15
CA VAL A 316 -15.22 2.95 15.67
C VAL A 316 -14.05 3.87 15.97
N TYR A 317 -13.54 3.81 17.19
CA TYR A 317 -12.35 4.54 17.60
C TYR A 317 -11.19 3.59 17.78
N ILE A 318 -10.09 3.88 17.10
CA ILE A 318 -8.88 3.08 17.09
C ILE A 318 -7.77 3.99 17.59
N GLU A 319 -7.21 3.71 18.76
CA GLU A 319 -6.11 4.47 19.32
C GLU A 319 -4.82 3.64 19.20
N ASN A 320 -3.82 4.17 18.50
CA ASN A 320 -2.53 3.52 18.28
C ASN A 320 -2.70 2.03 17.89
N ASN A 321 -3.46 1.79 16.82
CA ASN A 321 -3.75 0.46 16.25
C ASN A 321 -4.45 -0.54 17.19
N ARG A 322 -5.15 -0.07 18.23
CA ARG A 322 -6.07 -0.88 19.03
C ARG A 322 -7.45 -0.24 19.09
N THR A 323 -8.49 -1.03 18.90
CA THR A 323 -9.88 -0.57 19.06
C THR A 323 -10.16 -0.29 20.53
N VAL A 324 -10.86 0.81 20.80
CA VAL A 324 -11.21 1.26 22.17
C VAL A 324 -12.72 1.38 22.29
N ASP A 325 -13.32 0.52 23.11
CA ASP A 325 -14.78 0.43 23.28
C ASP A 325 -15.34 1.46 24.27
N ASP A 326 -14.57 1.88 25.26
CA ASP A 326 -14.97 2.78 26.35
C ASP A 326 -14.62 4.25 26.08
N ARG A 327 -14.56 4.63 24.81
CA ARG A 327 -14.18 6.00 24.40
C ARG A 327 -15.11 7.08 24.96
N THR A 328 -14.54 8.24 25.17
CA THR A 328 -15.24 9.49 25.53
C THR A 328 -15.01 10.57 24.48
N SER A 329 -15.78 11.65 24.51
CA SER A 329 -15.53 12.80 23.62
C SER A 329 -14.17 13.46 23.87
N ALA A 330 -13.62 13.35 25.09
CA ALA A 330 -12.29 13.87 25.41
C ALA A 330 -11.19 13.12 24.66
N ASP A 331 -11.44 11.86 24.25
CA ASP A 331 -10.46 11.07 23.49
C ASP A 331 -10.25 11.59 22.06
N LEU A 332 -11.16 12.42 21.56
CA LEU A 332 -11.00 13.10 20.26
C LEU A 332 -10.18 14.39 20.36
N LEU A 333 -9.91 14.88 21.57
CA LEU A 333 -9.07 16.06 21.80
C LEU A 333 -7.67 15.54 22.15
N LEU A 334 -6.79 15.53 21.16
CA LEU A 334 -5.43 15.01 21.32
C LEU A 334 -4.54 16.10 21.94
N ASP A 335 -3.63 15.69 22.81
CA ASP A 335 -2.55 16.59 23.28
C ASP A 335 -1.44 16.72 22.24
N ASP A 336 -1.18 15.65 21.47
CA ASP A 336 -0.16 15.56 20.43
C ASP A 336 -0.54 14.42 19.45
N GLY A 337 -0.07 14.51 18.21
CA GLY A 337 -0.33 13.57 17.13
C GLY A 337 -1.45 14.01 16.18
N GLU A 338 -2.22 13.04 15.69
CA GLU A 338 -3.24 13.29 14.65
C GLU A 338 -4.44 12.34 14.74
N LEU A 339 -5.58 12.81 14.23
CA LEU A 339 -6.73 11.99 13.90
C LEU A 339 -6.76 11.73 12.39
N GLU A 340 -6.91 10.47 12.01
CA GLU A 340 -7.26 10.05 10.65
C GLU A 340 -8.71 9.54 10.66
N LEU A 341 -9.60 10.27 10.01
CA LEU A 341 -11.00 9.93 9.84
C LEU A 341 -11.20 9.18 8.52
N ILE A 342 -11.96 8.09 8.55
CA ILE A 342 -12.30 7.30 7.34
C ILE A 342 -13.81 7.21 7.21
N ASP A 343 -14.31 7.73 6.09
CA ASP A 343 -15.65 7.51 5.55
C ASP A 343 -15.51 6.41 4.48
N ASN A 344 -16.00 5.21 4.77
CA ASN A 344 -15.76 4.00 3.96
C ASN A 344 -16.96 3.62 3.06
N ASN A 345 -17.96 4.51 2.99
CA ASN A 345 -19.12 4.37 2.12
C ASN A 345 -19.41 5.63 1.26
N SER A 346 -18.62 6.70 1.46
CA SER A 346 -18.69 7.99 0.79
C SER A 346 -20.00 8.76 0.98
N ASP A 347 -20.66 8.62 2.14
CA ASP A 347 -21.90 9.36 2.47
C ASP A 347 -21.64 10.72 3.15
N GLY A 348 -20.38 11.05 3.45
CA GLY A 348 -19.96 12.27 4.11
C GLY A 348 -20.04 12.24 5.64
N ILE A 349 -20.32 11.07 6.22
CA ILE A 349 -20.25 10.75 7.65
C ILE A 349 -19.08 9.78 7.83
N TYR A 350 -18.21 10.03 8.81
CA TYR A 350 -17.05 9.18 9.03
C TYR A 350 -17.38 8.03 9.99
N GLU A 351 -17.20 6.78 9.54
CA GLU A 351 -17.43 5.55 10.34
C GLU A 351 -16.27 5.25 11.31
N ILE A 352 -15.04 5.62 10.93
CA ILE A 352 -13.83 5.25 11.68
C ILE A 352 -13.04 6.50 12.05
N VAL A 353 -12.52 6.52 13.27
CA VAL A 353 -11.58 7.52 13.76
C VAL A 353 -10.35 6.81 14.30
N LYS A 354 -9.21 6.97 13.62
CA LYS A 354 -7.91 6.50 14.08
C LYS A 354 -7.17 7.64 14.77
N ALA A 355 -6.89 7.52 16.05
CA ALA A 355 -6.03 8.42 16.79
C ALA A 355 -4.60 7.87 16.84
N LYS A 356 -3.66 8.62 16.29
CA LYS A 356 -2.23 8.38 16.46
C LYS A 356 -1.74 9.33 17.54
N ARG A 357 -1.71 8.84 18.79
CA ARG A 357 -1.23 9.62 19.93
C ARG A 357 0.26 9.42 20.09
N ILE A 358 0.99 10.53 20.13
CA ILE A 358 2.44 10.55 20.31
C ILE A 358 2.77 10.68 21.79
N GLU A 359 3.63 9.79 22.28
CA GLU A 359 4.37 9.97 23.51
C GLU A 359 5.84 10.25 23.16
N THR A 360 6.34 11.43 23.52
CA THR A 360 7.76 11.78 23.35
C THR A 360 8.53 11.40 24.61
N MET A 361 9.58 10.58 24.45
CA MET A 361 10.38 10.08 25.57
C MET A 361 11.88 10.18 25.28
N VAL A 362 12.72 10.33 26.30
CA VAL A 362 14.18 10.28 26.19
C VAL A 362 14.68 8.92 26.64
N PHE A 363 15.32 8.18 25.73
CA PHE A 363 15.85 6.84 25.99
C PHE A 363 17.01 6.87 26.99
N GLU A 364 16.94 6.05 28.04
CA GLU A 364 17.98 5.94 29.08
C GLU A 364 18.62 4.54 29.16
N GLY A 365 18.04 3.53 28.52
CA GLY A 365 18.60 2.19 28.39
C GLY A 365 17.52 1.11 28.34
N ILE A 366 17.94 -0.15 28.33
CA ILE A 366 17.08 -1.33 28.39
C ILE A 366 17.53 -2.31 29.47
N ASP A 367 16.57 -3.04 30.02
CA ASP A 367 16.78 -4.28 30.76
C ASP A 367 16.17 -5.43 29.95
N ASP A 368 17.01 -6.19 29.26
CA ASP A 368 16.59 -7.33 28.42
C ASP A 368 16.09 -8.53 29.25
N THR A 369 16.34 -8.53 30.57
CA THR A 369 15.92 -9.65 31.44
C THR A 369 14.51 -9.43 31.98
N GLU A 370 14.19 -8.18 32.31
CA GLU A 370 12.88 -7.77 32.83
C GLU A 370 12.01 -7.12 31.75
N ASP A 371 12.52 -7.04 30.52
CA ASP A 371 11.84 -6.50 29.35
C ASP A 371 11.40 -5.03 29.51
N ILE A 372 12.30 -4.20 30.05
CA ILE A 372 12.01 -2.80 30.36
C ILE A 372 12.81 -1.87 29.45
N ILE A 373 12.13 -0.90 28.84
CA ILE A 373 12.78 0.27 28.24
C ILE A 373 12.73 1.40 29.26
N TYR A 374 13.89 1.86 29.69
CA TYR A 374 14.01 3.01 30.58
C TYR A 374 13.96 4.29 29.76
N CYS A 375 13.03 5.17 30.12
CA CYS A 375 12.99 6.53 29.60
C CYS A 375 12.85 7.53 30.75
N ARG A 376 13.34 8.75 30.52
CA ARG A 376 13.33 9.83 31.52
C ARG A 376 11.92 10.17 32.02
N GLU A 377 10.94 10.15 31.12
CA GLU A 377 9.54 10.49 31.38
C GLU A 377 8.76 9.34 32.04
N GLY A 378 9.30 8.12 31.99
CA GLY A 378 8.69 6.91 32.54
C GLY A 378 9.13 5.66 31.80
N ASN A 379 9.11 4.51 32.48
CA ASN A 379 9.52 3.25 31.87
C ASN A 379 8.41 2.68 30.98
N ILE A 380 8.81 2.05 29.89
CA ILE A 380 7.93 1.22 29.07
C ILE A 380 8.20 -0.23 29.44
N TYR A 381 7.17 -0.89 29.96
CA TYR A 381 7.20 -2.34 30.18
C TYR A 381 6.82 -2.99 28.87
N THR A 382 7.76 -3.73 28.31
CA THR A 382 7.56 -4.49 27.08
C THR A 382 7.52 -5.98 27.40
N ASP A 383 6.93 -6.77 26.52
CA ASP A 383 7.23 -8.19 26.40
C ASP A 383 7.76 -8.35 24.97
N PRO A 384 9.06 -8.13 24.73
CA PRO A 384 9.68 -8.19 23.42
C PRO A 384 9.70 -9.63 22.86
N PHE A 385 9.27 -10.63 23.64
CA PHE A 385 9.33 -12.05 23.27
C PHE A 385 7.98 -12.73 23.10
N ASP A 386 6.87 -12.19 23.64
CA ASP A 386 5.54 -12.60 23.19
C ASP A 386 5.20 -11.91 21.87
N GLU A 387 5.67 -12.54 20.78
CA GLU A 387 5.37 -12.10 19.43
C GLU A 387 3.87 -11.88 19.22
N SER A 388 2.97 -12.48 20.01
CA SER A 388 1.50 -12.37 19.93
C SER A 388 0.96 -10.94 20.07
N TYR A 389 1.66 -10.05 20.79
CA TYR A 389 1.17 -8.71 21.11
C TYR A 389 2.09 -7.57 20.65
N PHE A 390 3.19 -7.85 19.96
CA PHE A 390 4.17 -6.82 19.60
C PHE A 390 4.24 -6.56 18.09
N SER A 391 4.29 -5.28 17.72
CA SER A 391 4.19 -4.83 16.32
C SER A 391 5.56 -4.53 15.73
N LYS A 392 6.34 -3.62 16.32
CA LYS A 392 7.57 -3.14 15.68
C LYS A 392 8.29 -2.11 16.55
N ALA A 393 9.60 -2.26 16.76
CA ALA A 393 10.48 -1.10 16.94
C ALA A 393 11.07 -0.79 15.55
N ILE A 394 10.87 0.42 15.02
CA ILE A 394 11.45 0.87 13.74
C ILE A 394 12.29 2.09 14.04
N ILE A 395 13.59 2.04 13.79
CA ILE A 395 14.48 3.15 14.16
C ILE A 395 15.02 3.74 12.86
N VAL A 396 14.68 5.00 12.61
CA VAL A 396 15.04 5.68 11.36
C VAL A 396 16.40 6.32 11.55
N SER A 397 17.42 5.85 10.82
CA SER A 397 18.70 6.55 10.73
C SER A 397 18.68 7.48 9.51
N GLU A 398 19.00 8.76 9.73
CA GLU A 398 18.97 9.85 8.73
C GLU A 398 19.97 9.75 7.56
N ALA A 399 20.55 8.58 7.27
CA ALA A 399 21.55 8.51 6.20
C ALA A 399 20.94 8.53 4.79
N ASP A 400 19.75 7.95 4.54
CA ASP A 400 19.26 7.69 3.18
C ASP A 400 17.71 7.53 3.05
N ASP A 401 16.90 8.27 3.82
CA ASP A 401 15.43 8.22 3.71
C ASP A 401 14.82 6.81 3.88
N SER A 402 15.59 5.88 4.47
CA SER A 402 15.22 4.46 4.61
C SER A 402 14.97 4.09 6.07
N GLN A 403 13.85 3.40 6.31
CA GLN A 403 13.52 2.82 7.60
C GLN A 403 14.38 1.56 7.81
N LYS A 404 15.30 1.57 8.79
CA LYS A 404 16.04 0.38 9.20
C LYS A 404 15.37 -0.22 10.43
N LYS A 405 15.07 -1.52 10.41
CA LYS A 405 14.74 -2.23 11.65
C LYS A 405 16.05 -2.50 12.39
N VAL A 406 16.18 -1.96 13.60
CA VAL A 406 17.32 -2.24 14.49
C VAL A 406 16.80 -2.63 15.87
N THR A 407 17.68 -3.20 16.68
CA THR A 407 17.41 -3.61 18.05
C THR A 407 17.68 -2.47 19.03
N PHE A 408 17.10 -2.50 20.23
CA PHE A 408 17.19 -1.40 21.19
C PHE A 408 18.63 -1.12 21.68
N ASP A 409 19.51 -2.11 21.64
CA ASP A 409 20.94 -1.98 21.92
C ASP A 409 21.70 -1.12 20.88
N GLU A 410 21.13 -0.90 19.70
CA GLU A 410 21.68 0.04 18.69
C GLU A 410 21.28 1.51 18.97
N ILE A 411 20.40 1.79 19.94
CA ILE A 411 19.95 3.15 20.27
C ILE A 411 20.91 3.81 21.27
N ALA A 412 21.34 5.04 20.99
CA ALA A 412 22.17 5.81 21.91
C ALA A 412 21.36 6.32 23.10
N ILE A 413 21.90 6.16 24.32
CA ILE A 413 21.35 6.82 25.52
C ILE A 413 21.26 8.33 25.27
N GLY A 414 20.08 8.91 25.51
CA GLY A 414 19.76 10.30 25.23
C GLY A 414 19.02 10.54 23.92
N SER A 415 18.87 9.53 23.06
CA SER A 415 18.01 9.62 21.86
C SER A 415 16.55 9.92 22.23
N VAL A 416 15.88 10.69 21.37
CA VAL A 416 14.45 10.96 21.51
C VAL A 416 13.67 9.88 20.79
N LEU A 417 12.66 9.37 21.48
CA LEU A 417 11.72 8.36 21.03
C LEU A 417 10.36 9.01 20.79
N THR A 418 9.80 8.77 19.61
CA THR A 418 8.37 8.93 19.34
C THR A 418 7.71 7.57 19.54
N VAL A 419 6.83 7.48 20.53
CA VAL A 419 6.21 6.23 20.96
C VAL A 419 4.70 6.28 20.69
N TYR A 420 4.21 5.29 19.95
CA TYR A 420 2.78 5.01 19.77
C TYR A 420 2.43 3.76 20.57
N ARG A 421 1.77 3.97 21.71
CA ARG A 421 1.36 2.89 22.62
C ARG A 421 -0.15 2.87 22.78
N SER A 422 -0.75 1.69 22.73
CA SER A 422 -2.18 1.53 23.02
C SER A 422 -2.49 1.55 24.51
N ARG A 423 -3.73 1.89 24.89
CA ARG A 423 -4.20 1.93 26.30
C ARG A 423 -3.99 0.63 27.06
N ASP A 424 -4.13 -0.48 26.36
CA ASP A 424 -4.00 -1.82 26.94
C ASP A 424 -2.57 -2.38 26.89
N GLY A 425 -1.62 -1.60 26.35
CA GLY A 425 -0.21 -2.00 26.21
C GLY A 425 0.06 -3.11 25.20
N LYS A 426 -0.96 -3.57 24.45
CA LYS A 426 -0.85 -4.67 23.46
C LYS A 426 -0.48 -4.20 22.05
N TYR A 427 -0.18 -2.92 21.88
CA TYR A 427 0.44 -2.38 20.68
C TYR A 427 1.50 -1.37 21.10
N LEU A 428 2.69 -1.52 20.54
CA LEU A 428 3.78 -0.58 20.70
C LEU A 428 4.51 -0.42 19.38
N GLU A 429 4.72 0.84 19.01
CA GLU A 429 5.54 1.25 17.89
C GLU A 429 6.44 2.40 18.33
N ILE A 430 7.74 2.26 18.13
CA ILE A 430 8.75 3.22 18.59
C ILE A 430 9.61 3.64 17.41
N TYR A 431 9.74 4.95 17.24
CA TYR A 431 10.69 5.60 16.36
C TYR A 431 11.76 6.31 17.17
N ALA A 432 13.01 5.91 17.02
CA ALA A 432 14.14 6.60 17.65
C ALA A 432 14.84 7.49 16.63
N TYR A 433 15.12 8.73 17.04
CA TYR A 433 15.85 9.71 16.25
C TYR A 433 17.22 9.92 16.89
N SER A 434 18.27 9.71 16.09
CA SER A 434 19.67 9.80 16.53
C SER A 434 20.36 11.09 16.12
N SER A 435 19.64 12.06 15.54
CA SER A 435 20.23 13.33 15.11
C SER A 435 20.42 14.27 16.30
N GLU A 436 21.67 14.43 16.68
CA GLU A 436 22.10 15.50 17.57
C GLU A 436 22.32 16.77 16.73
N LEU A 437 21.51 17.80 16.98
CA LEU A 437 21.71 19.11 16.37
C LEU A 437 22.70 19.92 17.22
N TYR A 438 23.92 20.11 16.70
CA TYR A 438 24.91 21.00 17.30
C TYR A 438 24.90 22.34 16.59
N GLY A 439 24.72 23.43 17.35
CA GLY A 439 24.88 24.78 16.82
C GLY A 439 24.71 25.85 17.88
N LYS A 440 24.93 27.10 17.48
CA LYS A 440 24.70 28.26 18.33
C LYS A 440 23.18 28.51 18.39
N LEU A 441 22.62 28.46 19.60
CA LEU A 441 21.25 28.92 19.84
C LEU A 441 21.23 30.46 19.73
N GLU A 442 20.55 30.97 18.70
CA GLU A 442 20.51 32.39 18.35
C GLU A 442 19.21 33.07 18.78
N ALA A 443 18.09 32.34 18.74
CA ALA A 443 16.79 32.85 19.16
C ALA A 443 15.95 31.75 19.81
N ILE A 444 15.04 32.18 20.69
CA ILE A 444 14.04 31.35 21.35
C ILE A 444 12.71 32.09 21.22
N GLY A 445 11.80 31.56 20.40
CA GLY A 445 10.40 31.96 20.32
C GLY A 445 9.50 31.19 21.28
N GLU A 446 8.18 31.44 21.23
CA GLU A 446 7.19 30.67 22.00
C GLU A 446 7.00 29.26 21.43
N GLU A 447 7.10 29.12 20.11
CA GLU A 447 6.88 27.88 19.36
C GLU A 447 8.07 27.54 18.45
N ASP A 448 9.22 28.22 18.58
CA ASP A 448 10.40 27.96 17.76
C ASP A 448 11.73 28.26 18.46
N ILE A 449 12.81 27.76 17.90
CA ILE A 449 14.19 28.13 18.20
C ILE A 449 14.99 28.29 16.91
N THR A 450 15.97 29.19 16.93
CA THR A 450 16.91 29.35 15.82
C THR A 450 18.27 28.81 16.23
N VAL A 451 18.78 27.84 15.48
CA VAL A 451 20.13 27.28 15.67
C VAL A 451 20.93 27.44 14.37
N ASP A 452 22.07 28.14 14.44
CA ASP A 452 22.93 28.49 13.30
C ASP A 452 22.16 29.08 12.10
N GLY A 453 21.27 30.05 12.36
CA GLY A 453 20.48 30.74 11.33
C GLY A 453 19.33 29.95 10.71
N LYS A 454 19.07 28.71 11.16
CA LYS A 454 17.91 27.90 10.75
C LYS A 454 16.87 27.89 11.86
N ILE A 455 15.61 28.13 11.49
CA ILE A 455 14.46 28.14 12.41
C ILE A 455 13.92 26.71 12.54
N TYR A 456 13.52 26.37 13.75
CA TYR A 456 13.03 25.06 14.12
C TYR A 456 11.84 25.20 15.06
N GLU A 457 10.69 24.68 14.67
CA GLU A 457 9.47 24.71 15.48
C GLU A 457 9.58 23.75 16.69
N LEU A 458 8.99 24.15 17.80
CA LEU A 458 8.95 23.46 19.09
C LEU A 458 7.51 23.07 19.42
N PRO A 459 7.27 21.87 19.98
CA PRO A 459 5.93 21.50 20.43
C PRO A 459 5.52 22.33 21.65
N LEU A 460 4.21 22.56 21.79
CA LEU A 460 3.57 23.46 22.76
C LEU A 460 3.92 23.19 24.24
N LYS A 461 4.40 21.98 24.57
CA LYS A 461 4.84 21.59 25.94
C LYS A 461 6.36 21.46 26.08
N THR A 462 7.14 22.12 25.22
CA THR A 462 8.59 22.17 25.41
C THR A 462 8.92 23.07 26.61
N PRO A 463 9.67 22.59 27.63
CA PRO A 463 10.10 23.44 28.74
C PRO A 463 11.24 24.37 28.27
N ILE A 464 10.89 25.37 27.45
CA ILE A 464 11.78 26.39 26.88
C ILE A 464 12.52 27.17 27.97
N ASN A 465 11.91 27.31 29.15
CA ASN A 465 12.46 27.99 30.33
C ASN A 465 13.77 27.38 30.86
N LYS A 466 14.22 26.22 30.34
CA LYS A 466 15.50 25.59 30.67
C LYS A 466 16.63 25.91 29.67
N LEU A 467 16.30 26.52 28.53
CA LEU A 467 17.27 26.94 27.52
C LEU A 467 17.81 28.32 27.87
N ASN A 468 19.13 28.46 27.88
CA ASN A 468 19.81 29.70 28.24
C ASN A 468 20.53 30.21 27.00
N LEU A 469 20.10 31.35 26.46
CA LEU A 469 20.91 32.09 25.48
C LEU A 469 22.22 32.43 26.20
N GLY A 470 23.32 31.84 25.74
CA GLY A 470 24.63 32.09 26.33
C GLY A 470 24.87 33.60 26.38
N ALA A 471 25.04 34.15 27.59
CA ALA A 471 25.45 35.54 27.74
C ALA A 471 26.81 35.72 27.04
N GLU A 472 26.90 36.73 26.16
CA GLU A 472 28.11 37.09 25.42
C GLU A 472 29.36 37.26 26.30
#